data_AF-A0A1Q7XNM8-F1
#
_entry.id   AF-A0A1Q7XNM8-F1
#
_cell.length_a   1.000
_cell.length_b   1.000
_cell.length_c   1.000
_cell.angle_alpha   90.00
_cell.angle_beta   90.00
_cell.angle_gamma   90.00
#
_symmetry.space_group_name_H-M   'P 1'
#
loop_
_entity.id
_entity.type
_entity.pdbx_description
1 polymer ?
#
loop_
_entity_poly.entity_id
_entity_poly.type
_entity_poly.pdbx_seq_one_letter_code
_entity_poly.pdbx_strand_id
1 'polypeptide(L)'
;MPVGADTNLVIEGFPRSGLTFAVVAFTTSQSEPVHVAGRVHAPAQVIAAVRTGIPAMVLIREPEDVIPSFVVRHPRIGIRQAVRGYLRFYRPLLRYREGIVVGTFKEVTTDFGTVIGRVNDRFGTSFRRFEHTDENVRRVWDAIDRDYRTRVAGGGEFDRIVARPSSGREDAKQWVRRAYESPGLSRARSRARALYELFVP
;
A
#
# COMPACT_ATOMS: atom_id res chain seq x y z
N MET A 1 6.24 -9.01 7.20
CA MET A 1 7.37 -9.10 8.14
C MET A 1 7.23 -7.99 9.15
N PRO A 2 7.30 -8.27 10.46
CA PRO A 2 7.43 -7.26 11.49
C PRO A 2 8.75 -6.48 11.35
N VAL A 3 8.79 -5.25 11.88
CA VAL A 3 10.03 -4.47 12.02
C VAL A 3 10.94 -5.08 13.09
N GLY A 4 12.24 -5.12 12.80
CA GLY A 4 13.28 -5.70 13.66
C GLY A 4 14.61 -4.94 13.53
N ALA A 5 15.62 -5.37 14.30
CA ALA A 5 16.92 -4.69 14.38
C ALA A 5 17.70 -4.66 13.05
N ASP A 6 17.43 -5.62 12.17
CA ASP A 6 18.04 -5.77 10.85
C ASP A 6 17.24 -5.07 9.73
N THR A 7 16.14 -4.38 10.06
CA THR A 7 15.29 -3.72 9.06
C THR A 7 15.94 -2.47 8.50
N ASN A 8 16.10 -2.39 7.17
CA ASN A 8 16.61 -1.20 6.49
C ASN A 8 15.52 -0.17 6.17
N LEU A 9 14.31 -0.63 5.86
CA LEU A 9 13.18 0.22 5.48
C LEU A 9 11.86 -0.43 5.87
N VAL A 10 10.92 0.36 6.40
CA VAL A 10 9.51 -0.04 6.55
C VAL A 10 8.70 0.51 5.39
N ILE A 11 7.99 -0.35 4.66
CA ILE A 11 7.00 0.04 3.65
C ILE A 11 5.63 -0.47 4.09
N GLU A 12 4.74 0.44 4.43
CA GLU A 12 3.41 0.11 4.95
C GLU A 12 2.31 0.97 4.36
N GLY A 13 1.07 0.53 4.50
CA GLY A 13 -0.09 1.27 4.03
C GLY A 13 -1.37 0.46 4.20
N PHE A 14 -2.51 1.11 4.06
CA PHE A 14 -3.78 0.38 3.99
C PHE A 14 -3.75 -0.59 2.81
N PRO A 15 -4.25 -1.83 2.94
CA PRO A 15 -4.22 -2.80 1.84
C PRO A 15 -4.76 -2.22 0.53
N ARG A 16 -4.23 -2.68 -0.60
CA ARG A 16 -4.57 -2.21 -1.95
C ARG A 16 -4.01 -0.81 -2.32
N SER A 17 -3.10 -0.26 -1.52
CA SER A 17 -2.38 1.00 -1.81
C SER A 17 -1.04 0.81 -2.55
N GLY A 18 -0.84 -0.33 -3.24
CA GLY A 18 0.37 -0.55 -4.04
C GLY A 18 1.57 -1.19 -3.31
N LEU A 19 1.41 -1.68 -2.08
CA LEU A 19 2.50 -2.24 -1.27
C LEU A 19 3.28 -3.36 -1.96
N THR A 20 2.60 -4.30 -2.61
CA THR A 20 3.27 -5.43 -3.27
C THR A 20 4.22 -4.94 -4.35
N PHE A 21 3.76 -4.02 -5.20
CA PHE A 21 4.59 -3.39 -6.23
C PHE A 21 5.76 -2.63 -5.59
N ALA A 22 5.49 -1.75 -4.63
CA ALA A 22 6.51 -0.92 -4.00
C ALA A 22 7.63 -1.75 -3.35
N VAL A 23 7.28 -2.80 -2.59
CA VAL A 23 8.31 -3.64 -1.96
C VAL A 23 9.12 -4.40 -3.00
N VAL A 24 8.47 -4.98 -4.02
CA VAL A 24 9.20 -5.72 -5.07
C VAL A 24 10.09 -4.78 -5.87
N ALA A 25 9.56 -3.65 -6.36
CA ALA A 25 10.30 -2.64 -7.10
C ALA A 25 11.48 -2.08 -6.30
N PHE A 26 11.29 -1.81 -5.01
CA PHE A 26 12.36 -1.36 -4.12
C PHE A 26 13.44 -2.44 -3.98
N THR A 27 13.07 -3.67 -3.58
CA THR A 27 14.05 -4.74 -3.37
C THR A 27 14.79 -5.10 -4.64
N THR A 28 14.13 -5.17 -5.80
CA THR A 28 14.79 -5.52 -7.07
C THR A 28 15.66 -4.40 -7.64
N SER A 29 15.51 -3.16 -7.16
CA SER A 29 16.38 -2.06 -7.59
C SER A 29 17.67 -1.97 -6.77
N GLN A 30 17.76 -2.61 -5.60
CA GLN A 30 18.96 -2.52 -4.78
C GLN A 30 20.09 -3.42 -5.30
N SER A 31 21.33 -2.96 -5.19
CA SER A 31 22.53 -3.73 -5.56
C SER A 31 22.89 -4.79 -4.52
N GLU A 32 22.54 -4.54 -3.27
CA GLU A 32 22.73 -5.45 -2.14
C GLU A 32 21.38 -5.87 -1.56
N PRO A 33 21.29 -7.05 -0.92
CA PRO A 33 20.10 -7.46 -0.20
C PRO A 33 19.70 -6.42 0.86
N VAL A 34 18.42 -6.05 0.88
CA VAL A 34 17.83 -5.16 1.87
C VAL A 34 16.65 -5.82 2.55
N HIS A 35 16.52 -5.61 3.85
CA HIS A 35 15.42 -6.10 4.66
C HIS A 35 14.31 -5.06 4.75
N VAL A 36 13.21 -5.35 4.06
CA VAL A 36 12.01 -4.52 4.07
C VAL A 36 10.96 -5.13 5.01
N ALA A 37 10.67 -4.43 6.09
CA ALA A 37 9.52 -4.78 6.94
C ALA A 37 8.23 -4.17 6.38
N GLY A 38 7.11 -4.85 6.61
CA GLY A 38 5.79 -4.42 6.14
C GLY A 38 4.82 -5.55 5.83
N ARG A 39 3.72 -5.17 5.15
CA ARG A 39 2.57 -6.03 4.80
C ARG A 39 1.83 -6.64 6.00
N VAL A 40 1.99 -6.06 7.19
CA VAL A 40 1.15 -6.35 8.36
C VAL A 40 -0.05 -5.41 8.44
N HIS A 41 -0.01 -4.28 7.71
CA HIS A 41 -1.15 -3.36 7.60
C HIS A 41 -1.60 -2.81 8.96
N ALA A 42 -0.64 -2.60 9.85
CA ALA A 42 -0.86 -2.09 11.20
C ALA A 42 -0.06 -0.79 11.42
N PRO A 43 -0.69 0.30 11.92
CA PRO A 43 0.02 1.54 12.18
C PRO A 43 1.15 1.39 13.21
N ALA A 44 1.04 0.42 14.12
CA ALA A 44 2.06 0.10 15.09
C ALA A 44 3.43 -0.23 14.45
N GLN A 45 3.44 -0.80 13.24
CA GLN A 45 4.67 -1.07 12.48
C GLN A 45 5.43 0.23 12.18
N VAL A 46 4.71 1.21 11.64
CA VAL A 46 5.26 2.51 11.25
C VAL A 46 5.67 3.28 12.50
N ILE A 47 4.83 3.27 13.54
CA ILE A 47 5.13 3.95 14.81
C ILE A 47 6.39 3.37 15.45
N ALA A 48 6.58 2.05 15.42
CA ALA A 48 7.79 1.42 15.92
C ALA A 48 9.02 1.89 15.13
N ALA A 49 8.97 1.89 13.79
CA ALA A 49 10.06 2.37 12.95
C ALA A 49 10.47 3.82 13.26
N VAL A 50 9.48 4.72 13.36
CA VAL A 50 9.73 6.14 13.70
C VAL A 50 10.40 6.28 15.06
N ARG A 51 9.96 5.50 16.06
CA ARG A 51 10.53 5.56 17.42
C ARG A 51 11.96 5.02 17.50
N THR A 52 12.34 4.12 16.60
CA THR A 52 13.67 3.51 16.56
C THR A 52 14.57 4.11 15.47
N GLY A 53 14.15 5.19 14.81
CA GLY A 53 14.93 5.84 13.75
C GLY A 53 15.08 5.03 12.46
N ILE A 54 14.26 3.99 12.26
CA ILE A 54 14.29 3.20 11.03
C ILE A 54 13.52 3.96 9.95
N PRO A 55 14.07 4.10 8.72
CA PRO A 55 13.38 4.73 7.60
C PRO A 55 11.99 4.14 7.38
N ALA A 56 10.99 5.02 7.21
CA ALA A 56 9.59 4.61 7.09
C ALA A 56 8.90 5.31 5.93
N MET A 57 8.37 4.51 5.00
CA MET A 57 7.57 4.91 3.86
C MET A 57 6.13 4.43 4.05
N VAL A 58 5.18 5.37 4.03
CA VAL A 58 3.74 5.10 4.11
C VAL A 58 3.09 5.33 2.77
N LEU A 59 2.52 4.27 2.19
CA LEU A 59 1.80 4.33 0.94
C LEU A 59 0.35 4.69 1.20
N ILE A 60 -0.17 5.64 0.43
CA ILE A 60 -1.55 6.09 0.56
C ILE A 60 -2.26 6.15 -0.80
N ARG A 61 -3.54 5.80 -0.80
CA ARG A 61 -4.41 5.88 -1.96
C ARG A 61 -5.70 6.58 -1.59
N GLU A 62 -6.30 7.26 -2.56
CA GLU A 62 -7.60 7.89 -2.45
C GLU A 62 -8.63 6.90 -1.86
N PRO A 63 -9.40 7.32 -0.84
CA PRO A 63 -10.31 6.42 -0.14
C PRO A 63 -11.41 5.87 -1.05
N GLU A 64 -11.86 6.66 -2.03
CA GLU A 64 -12.94 6.28 -2.96
C GLU A 64 -12.54 5.16 -3.90
N ASP A 65 -11.24 5.01 -4.15
CA ASP A 65 -10.68 3.96 -4.96
C ASP A 65 -10.31 2.73 -4.14
N VAL A 66 -9.59 2.94 -3.05
CA VAL A 66 -8.92 1.86 -2.32
C VAL A 66 -9.89 1.07 -1.43
N ILE A 67 -10.89 1.74 -0.85
CA ILE A 67 -11.85 1.09 0.05
C ILE A 67 -12.75 0.12 -0.74
N PRO A 68 -13.37 0.51 -1.88
CA PRO A 68 -14.08 -0.46 -2.71
C PRO A 68 -13.17 -1.59 -3.22
N SER A 69 -11.96 -1.27 -3.67
CA SER A 69 -10.98 -2.29 -4.10
C SER A 69 -10.69 -3.31 -3.00
N PHE A 70 -10.57 -2.85 -1.75
CA PHE A 70 -10.35 -3.69 -0.59
C PHE A 70 -11.54 -4.60 -0.30
N VAL A 71 -12.77 -4.09 -0.35
CA VAL A 71 -13.99 -4.88 -0.09
C VAL A 71 -14.24 -5.90 -1.20
N VAL A 72 -14.03 -5.55 -2.48
CA VAL A 72 -14.13 -6.51 -3.59
C VAL A 72 -13.16 -7.68 -3.39
N ARG A 73 -11.97 -7.42 -2.82
CA ARG A 73 -10.98 -8.45 -2.50
C ARG A 73 -11.32 -9.24 -1.23
N HIS A 74 -12.03 -8.62 -0.29
CA HIS A 74 -12.39 -9.19 1.02
C HIS A 74 -13.90 -9.03 1.28
N PRO A 75 -14.76 -9.76 0.55
CA PRO A 75 -16.21 -9.54 0.57
C PRO A 75 -16.86 -9.83 1.93
N ARG A 76 -16.17 -10.53 2.82
CA ARG A 76 -16.58 -10.75 4.23
C ARG A 76 -16.49 -9.49 5.09
N ILE A 77 -15.80 -8.44 4.63
CA ILE A 77 -15.65 -7.18 5.35
C ILE A 77 -16.66 -6.18 4.79
N GLY A 78 -17.57 -5.70 5.64
CA GLY A 78 -18.56 -4.72 5.23
C GLY A 78 -17.93 -3.37 4.90
N ILE A 79 -18.55 -2.62 3.99
CA ILE A 79 -18.03 -1.32 3.53
C ILE A 79 -17.79 -0.32 4.68
N ARG A 80 -18.68 -0.28 5.69
CA ARG A 80 -18.51 0.56 6.89
C ARG A 80 -17.29 0.16 7.72
N GLN A 81 -16.97 -1.14 7.79
CA GLN A 81 -15.78 -1.63 8.48
C GLN A 81 -14.51 -1.27 7.70
N ALA A 82 -14.55 -1.34 6.37
CA ALA A 82 -13.44 -0.94 5.52
C ALA A 82 -13.09 0.55 5.67
N VAL A 83 -14.09 1.46 5.70
CA VAL A 83 -13.85 2.89 5.99
C VAL A 83 -13.23 3.07 7.38
N ARG A 84 -13.73 2.37 8.39
CA ARG A 84 -13.14 2.41 9.75
C ARG A 84 -11.70 1.89 9.76
N GLY A 85 -11.41 0.83 9.00
CA GLY A 85 -10.06 0.28 8.84
C GLY A 85 -9.09 1.30 8.24
N TYR A 86 -9.51 1.98 7.18
CA TYR A 86 -8.72 3.07 6.56
C TYR A 86 -8.39 4.17 7.57
N LEU A 87 -9.40 4.66 8.28
CA LEU A 87 -9.22 5.69 9.32
C LEU A 87 -8.33 5.19 10.47
N ARG A 88 -8.52 3.94 10.92
CA ARG A 88 -7.75 3.35 12.01
C ARG A 88 -6.28 3.16 11.64
N PHE A 89 -5.99 2.92 10.36
CA PHE A 89 -4.62 2.82 9.87
C PHE A 89 -3.93 4.20 9.82
N TYR A 90 -4.50 5.18 9.12
CA TYR A 90 -3.79 6.45 8.89
C TYR A 90 -3.89 7.45 10.05
N ARG A 91 -5.01 7.50 10.79
CA ARG A 91 -5.22 8.54 11.82
C ARG A 91 -4.15 8.55 12.91
N PRO A 92 -3.70 7.41 13.47
CA PRO A 92 -2.63 7.40 14.46
C PRO A 92 -1.28 7.93 13.91
N LEU A 93 -1.06 7.82 12.60
CA LEU A 93 0.18 8.22 11.95
C LEU A 93 0.30 9.74 11.77
N LEU A 94 -0.79 10.50 11.91
CA LEU A 94 -0.76 11.98 11.84
C LEU A 94 0.23 12.58 12.84
N ARG A 95 0.31 12.03 14.05
CA ARG A 95 1.27 12.47 15.09
C ARG A 95 2.73 12.22 14.70
N TYR A 96 2.96 11.29 13.79
CA TYR A 96 4.28 10.86 13.34
C TYR A 96 4.53 11.22 11.88
N ARG A 97 3.73 12.13 11.30
CA ARG A 97 3.83 12.54 9.88
C ARG A 97 5.21 13.04 9.52
N GLU A 98 5.85 13.77 10.43
CA GLU A 98 7.24 14.24 10.25
C GLU A 98 8.30 13.15 10.48
N GLY A 99 7.90 11.94 10.88
CA GLY A 99 8.81 10.80 10.98
C GLY A 99 8.79 9.90 9.76
N ILE A 100 7.99 10.20 8.74
CA ILE A 100 7.72 9.30 7.62
C ILE A 100 7.81 10.02 6.27
N VAL A 101 8.00 9.24 5.21
CA VAL A 101 7.79 9.69 3.83
C VAL A 101 6.49 9.10 3.32
N VAL A 102 5.66 9.94 2.68
CA VAL A 102 4.41 9.51 2.07
C VAL A 102 4.62 9.29 0.58
N GLY A 103 4.20 8.13 0.08
CA GLY A 103 4.10 7.84 -1.36
C GLY A 103 2.65 7.64 -1.76
N THR A 104 2.13 8.48 -2.65
CA THR A 104 0.79 8.26 -3.21
C THR A 104 0.80 7.06 -4.14
N PHE A 105 -0.35 6.41 -4.30
CA PHE A 105 -0.50 5.30 -5.25
C PHE A 105 -0.06 5.68 -6.66
N LYS A 106 -0.42 6.89 -7.10
CA LYS A 106 -0.01 7.43 -8.41
C LYS A 106 1.51 7.44 -8.52
N GLU A 107 2.21 8.13 -7.61
CA GLU A 107 3.68 8.19 -7.61
C GLU A 107 4.32 6.81 -7.59
N VAL A 108 3.84 5.89 -6.74
CA VAL A 108 4.36 4.51 -6.70
C VAL A 108 4.22 3.79 -8.03
N THR A 109 3.14 4.04 -8.78
CA THR A 109 2.86 3.36 -10.05
C THR A 109 3.36 4.08 -11.29
N THR A 110 3.89 5.29 -11.18
CA THR A 110 4.35 6.08 -12.34
C THR A 110 5.75 6.65 -12.19
N ASP A 111 6.19 6.94 -10.96
CA ASP A 111 7.49 7.51 -10.65
C ASP A 111 7.93 7.16 -9.22
N PHE A 112 8.13 5.87 -8.98
CA PHE A 112 8.51 5.39 -7.65
C PHE A 112 9.92 5.85 -7.24
N GLY A 113 10.79 6.14 -8.22
CA GLY A 113 12.14 6.65 -7.99
C GLY A 113 12.15 7.95 -7.19
N THR A 114 11.21 8.87 -7.46
CA THR A 114 11.06 10.12 -6.70
C THR A 114 10.62 9.89 -5.25
N VAL A 115 9.81 8.86 -4.97
CA VAL A 115 9.43 8.51 -3.59
C VAL A 115 10.64 7.94 -2.82
N ILE A 116 11.45 7.10 -3.46
CA ILE A 116 12.70 6.59 -2.88
C ILE A 116 13.70 7.73 -2.66
N GLY A 117 13.78 8.69 -3.59
CA GLY A 117 14.56 9.92 -3.42
C GLY A 117 14.19 10.67 -2.14
N ARG A 118 12.90 10.89 -1.89
CA ARG A 118 12.41 11.52 -0.65
C ARG A 118 12.81 10.74 0.61
N VAL A 119 12.84 9.41 0.55
CA VAL A 119 13.35 8.57 1.66
C VAL A 119 14.83 8.83 1.91
N ASN A 120 15.64 8.83 0.85
CA ASN A 120 17.07 9.15 0.96
C ASN A 120 17.31 10.53 1.55
N ASP A 121 16.62 11.55 1.05
CA ASP A 121 16.79 12.92 1.51
C ASP A 121 16.36 13.08 2.99
N ARG A 122 15.27 12.42 3.41
CA ARG A 122 14.76 12.53 4.79
C ARG A 122 15.61 11.77 5.81
N PHE A 123 16.09 10.58 5.45
CA PHE A 123 16.72 9.67 6.40
C PHE A 123 18.24 9.54 6.20
N GLY A 124 18.83 10.27 5.26
CA GLY A 124 20.26 10.17 4.95
C GLY A 124 20.66 8.81 4.37
N THR A 125 19.73 8.09 3.74
CA THR A 125 19.99 6.79 3.11
C THR A 125 20.48 6.96 1.67
N SER A 126 21.04 5.89 1.10
CA SER A 126 21.55 5.87 -0.26
C SER A 126 20.90 4.75 -1.11
N PHE A 127 19.61 4.50 -0.90
CA PHE A 127 18.89 3.48 -1.67
C PHE A 127 18.87 3.83 -3.15
N ARG A 128 19.06 2.82 -4.00
CA ARG A 128 18.94 3.02 -5.44
C ARG A 128 17.50 3.33 -5.79
N ARG A 129 17.30 4.40 -6.56
CA ARG A 129 15.98 4.81 -7.05
C ARG A 129 15.49 3.79 -8.08
N PHE A 130 14.19 3.52 -8.09
CA PHE A 130 13.57 2.67 -9.10
C PHE A 130 13.38 3.45 -10.40
N GLU A 131 13.97 2.97 -11.49
CA GLU A 131 13.77 3.53 -12.83
C GLU A 131 12.50 2.96 -13.45
N HIS A 132 11.52 3.83 -13.71
CA HIS A 132 10.17 3.44 -14.14
C HIS A 132 10.08 3.15 -15.65
N THR A 133 10.97 2.29 -16.16
CA THR A 133 10.93 1.81 -17.55
C THR A 133 9.98 0.63 -17.70
N ASP A 134 9.42 0.44 -18.90
CA ASP A 134 8.53 -0.69 -19.20
C ASP A 134 9.18 -2.06 -18.91
N GLU A 135 10.50 -2.16 -19.11
CA GLU A 135 11.26 -3.36 -18.78
C GLU A 135 11.30 -3.62 -17.27
N ASN A 136 11.64 -2.61 -16.47
CA ASN A 136 11.69 -2.77 -15.01
C ASN A 136 10.31 -3.04 -14.41
N VAL A 137 9.27 -2.39 -14.92
CA VAL A 137 7.88 -2.65 -14.52
C VAL A 137 7.49 -4.10 -14.83
N ARG A 138 7.81 -4.61 -16.03
CA ARG A 138 7.58 -6.03 -16.37
C ARG A 138 8.31 -6.98 -15.42
N ARG A 139 9.59 -6.72 -15.13
CA ARG A 139 10.38 -7.54 -14.18
C ARG A 139 9.73 -7.59 -12.78
N VAL A 140 9.18 -6.47 -12.32
CA VAL A 140 8.44 -6.41 -11.05
C VAL A 140 7.20 -7.28 -11.10
N TRP A 141 6.38 -7.17 -12.16
CA TRP A 141 5.20 -8.01 -12.32
C TRP A 141 5.52 -9.49 -12.42
N ASP A 142 6.57 -9.87 -13.15
CA ASP A 142 7.02 -11.26 -13.25
C ASP A 142 7.45 -11.82 -11.89
N ALA A 143 8.15 -11.01 -11.07
CA ALA A 143 8.53 -11.39 -9.72
C ALA A 143 7.31 -11.57 -8.79
N ILE A 144 6.33 -10.68 -8.90
CA ILE A 144 5.06 -10.77 -8.16
C ILE A 144 4.31 -12.04 -8.55
N ASP A 145 4.21 -12.32 -9.85
CA ASP A 145 3.54 -13.50 -10.38
C ASP A 145 4.20 -14.80 -9.91
N ARG A 146 5.55 -14.85 -9.89
CA ARG A 146 6.30 -15.99 -9.33
C ARG A 146 6.00 -16.21 -7.84
N ASP A 147 6.01 -15.14 -7.04
CA ASP A 147 5.71 -15.21 -5.60
C ASP A 147 4.26 -15.66 -5.33
N TYR A 148 3.30 -15.27 -6.16
CA TYR A 148 1.93 -15.76 -6.02
C TYR A 148 1.77 -17.23 -6.42
N ARG A 149 2.45 -17.68 -7.47
CA ARG A 149 2.39 -19.10 -7.90
C ARG A 149 2.95 -20.03 -6.83
N THR A 150 3.99 -19.61 -6.10
CA THR A 150 4.59 -20.43 -5.04
C THR A 150 3.73 -20.48 -3.77
N ARG A 151 2.95 -19.43 -3.48
CA ARG A 151 2.08 -19.36 -2.29
C ARG A 151 0.72 -20.02 -2.47
N VAL A 152 0.26 -20.16 -3.72
CA VAL A 152 -1.09 -20.65 -4.05
C VAL A 152 -0.98 -22.05 -4.64
N ALA A 153 -0.77 -23.05 -3.78
CA ALA A 153 -1.06 -24.44 -4.10
C ALA A 153 -2.59 -24.64 -4.12
N GLY A 154 -3.25 -24.25 -5.22
CA GLY A 154 -4.70 -24.36 -5.38
C GLY A 154 -5.28 -23.23 -6.25
N GLY A 155 -5.37 -23.45 -7.56
CA GLY A 155 -5.64 -22.43 -8.59
C GLY A 155 -6.88 -21.55 -8.41
N GLY A 156 -7.84 -21.90 -7.55
CA GLY A 156 -9.04 -21.09 -7.28
C GLY A 156 -8.79 -19.81 -6.47
N GLU A 157 -7.69 -19.74 -5.71
CA GLU A 157 -7.33 -18.53 -4.94
C GLU A 157 -6.58 -17.50 -5.81
N PHE A 158 -5.88 -17.98 -6.84
CA PHE A 158 -5.00 -17.20 -7.71
C PHE A 158 -5.77 -16.11 -8.47
N ASP A 159 -6.93 -16.42 -9.04
CA ASP A 159 -7.76 -15.43 -9.76
C ASP A 159 -8.39 -14.36 -8.85
N ARG A 160 -8.64 -14.70 -7.58
CA ARG A 160 -9.08 -13.70 -6.59
C ARG A 160 -7.91 -12.80 -6.20
N ILE A 161 -6.69 -13.35 -6.12
CA ILE A 161 -5.45 -12.69 -5.68
C ILE A 161 -4.90 -11.75 -6.75
N VAL A 162 -4.82 -12.22 -7.99
CA VAL A 162 -4.37 -11.46 -9.16
C VAL A 162 -5.52 -10.60 -9.66
N ALA A 163 -5.22 -9.38 -10.13
CA ALA A 163 -6.22 -8.44 -10.66
C ALA A 163 -6.73 -8.86 -12.05
N ARG A 164 -7.16 -10.11 -12.23
CA ARG A 164 -7.74 -10.60 -13.48
C ARG A 164 -9.22 -10.19 -13.57
N PRO A 165 -9.66 -9.60 -14.71
CA PRO A 165 -11.07 -9.30 -14.94
C PRO A 165 -11.88 -10.61 -15.00
N SER A 166 -12.97 -10.69 -14.23
CA SER A 166 -13.99 -11.73 -14.37
C SER A 166 -15.35 -11.06 -14.31
N SER A 167 -16.35 -11.57 -15.04
CA SER A 167 -17.69 -10.95 -15.14
C SER A 167 -18.32 -10.68 -13.76
N GLY A 168 -18.27 -11.64 -12.84
CA GLY A 168 -18.77 -11.46 -11.46
C GLY A 168 -18.01 -10.42 -10.61
N ARG A 169 -16.84 -9.94 -11.06
CA ARG A 169 -16.05 -8.92 -10.35
C ARG A 169 -16.49 -7.50 -10.70
N GLU A 170 -17.02 -7.28 -11.90
CA GLU A 170 -17.52 -5.97 -12.30
C GLU A 170 -18.85 -5.65 -11.61
N ASP A 171 -19.76 -6.61 -11.50
CA ASP A 171 -21.00 -6.44 -10.74
C ASP A 171 -20.71 -6.21 -9.25
N ALA A 172 -19.76 -6.97 -8.69
CA ALA A 172 -19.30 -6.76 -7.31
C ALA A 172 -18.69 -5.36 -7.11
N LYS A 173 -17.87 -4.87 -8.06
CA LYS A 173 -17.30 -3.52 -7.99
C LYS A 173 -18.40 -2.47 -8.01
N GLN A 174 -19.37 -2.57 -8.92
CA GLN A 174 -20.48 -1.62 -9.00
C GLN A 174 -21.33 -1.63 -7.73
N TRP A 175 -21.65 -2.81 -7.20
CA TRP A 175 -22.40 -2.94 -5.95
C TRP A 175 -21.66 -2.32 -4.76
N VAL A 176 -20.37 -2.64 -4.60
CA VAL A 176 -19.54 -2.08 -3.52
C VAL A 176 -19.43 -0.56 -3.66
N ARG A 177 -19.30 -0.04 -4.89
CA ARG A 177 -19.23 1.41 -5.15
C ARG A 177 -20.52 2.11 -4.74
N ARG A 178 -21.69 1.59 -5.14
CA ARG A 178 -22.99 2.11 -4.71
C ARG A 178 -23.14 2.07 -3.18
N ALA A 179 -22.70 0.98 -2.55
CA ALA A 179 -22.73 0.86 -1.10
C ALA A 179 -21.83 1.91 -0.41
N TYR A 180 -20.64 2.16 -0.95
CA TYR A 180 -19.72 3.20 -0.48
C TYR A 180 -20.33 4.61 -0.62
N GLU A 181 -20.96 4.89 -1.77
CA GLU A 181 -21.56 6.19 -2.10
C GLU A 181 -22.86 6.48 -1.34
N SER A 182 -23.44 5.48 -0.65
CA SER A 182 -24.69 5.60 0.09
C SER A 182 -24.71 6.82 1.06
N PRO A 183 -25.85 7.54 1.18
CA PRO A 183 -25.96 8.71 2.05
C PRO A 183 -25.56 8.45 3.51
N GLY A 184 -25.85 7.24 4.02
CA GLY A 184 -25.52 6.82 5.37
C GLY A 184 -24.01 6.68 5.66
N LEU A 185 -23.16 6.78 4.63
CA LEU A 185 -21.69 6.80 4.74
C LEU A 185 -21.07 8.17 4.46
N SER A 186 -21.84 9.17 4.03
CA SER A 186 -21.36 10.51 3.67
C SER A 186 -20.33 11.07 4.65
N ARG A 187 -20.69 11.17 5.95
CA ARG A 187 -19.79 11.67 7.00
C ARG A 187 -18.51 10.86 7.15
N ALA A 188 -18.58 9.54 7.00
CA ALA A 188 -17.41 8.68 7.11
C ALA A 188 -16.50 8.81 5.89
N ARG A 189 -17.07 8.96 4.68
CA ARG A 189 -16.33 9.26 3.45
C ARG A 189 -15.62 10.60 3.53
N SER A 190 -16.31 11.65 3.95
CA SER A 190 -15.70 12.98 4.13
C SER A 190 -14.53 12.95 5.11
N ARG A 191 -14.64 12.18 6.20
CA ARG A 191 -13.52 11.98 7.15
C ARG A 191 -12.33 11.25 6.52
N ALA A 192 -12.59 10.21 5.71
CA ALA A 192 -11.52 9.48 5.04
C ALA A 192 -10.82 10.35 3.99
N ARG A 193 -11.59 11.16 3.24
CA ARG A 193 -11.08 12.13 2.26
C ARG A 193 -10.24 13.22 2.93
N ALA A 194 -10.77 13.87 3.97
CA ALA A 194 -10.02 14.88 4.72
C ALA A 194 -8.73 14.30 5.32
N LEU A 195 -8.77 13.05 5.82
CA LEU A 195 -7.57 12.38 6.30
C LEU A 195 -6.55 12.15 5.17
N TYR A 196 -7.00 11.71 4.00
CA TYR A 196 -6.15 11.54 2.83
C TYR A 196 -5.45 12.86 2.45
N GLU A 197 -6.20 13.96 2.37
CA GLU A 197 -5.68 15.29 2.04
C GLU A 197 -4.61 15.79 3.03
N LEU A 198 -4.65 15.36 4.29
CA LEU A 198 -3.59 15.68 5.27
C LEU A 198 -2.26 14.93 5.01
N PHE A 199 -2.28 13.83 4.27
CA PHE A 199 -1.08 13.04 3.97
C PHE A 199 -0.50 13.34 2.59
N VAL A 200 -1.32 13.74 1.62
CA VAL A 200 -0.83 14.10 0.30
C VAL A 200 0.07 15.35 0.42
N PRO A 201 1.29 15.31 -0.13
CA PRO A 201 2.20 16.45 -0.14
C PRO A 201 1.74 17.59 -1.04
#